data_AF-A0A7Y2UPM2-F1
#
_entry.id   AF-A0A7Y2UPM2-F1
#
_cell.length_a   1.000
_cell.length_b   1.000
_cell.length_c   1.000
_cell.angle_alpha   90.00
_cell.angle_beta   90.00
_cell.angle_gamma   90.00
#
_symmetry.space_group_name_H-M   'P 1'
#
loop_
_entity.id
_entity.type
_entity.pdbx_description
1 polymer ?
#
loop_
_entity_poly.entity_id
_entity_poly.type
_entity_poly.pdbx_seq_one_letter_code
_entity_poly.pdbx_strand_id
1 'polypeptide(L)'
;MNNSLKIGLDIHGVIDTFPEKFKQLAYALVKDGAEVHIITGAKRDSTIEEELARAGIRFTHYFSIVEYLEANGETITWHDSLPYADEDKWNSAKSEYCEKVGIDFMIDDSPIYLETFHEIDTTYLHVINRGR
;
A
#
# COMPACT_ATOMS: atom_id res chain seq x y z
N MET A 1 2.80 25.31 -7.79
CA MET A 1 3.15 23.96 -7.34
C MET A 1 2.10 23.03 -7.94
N ASN A 2 2.49 22.06 -8.75
CA ASN A 2 1.56 21.02 -9.20
C ASN A 2 1.32 20.11 -8.00
N ASN A 3 0.28 20.40 -7.21
CA ASN A 3 -0.22 19.46 -6.21
C ASN A 3 -1.02 18.39 -6.96
N SER A 4 -0.32 17.46 -7.60
CA SER A 4 -0.98 16.27 -8.11
C SER A 4 -1.42 15.41 -6.94
N LEU A 5 -2.65 14.94 -6.98
CA LEU A 5 -3.23 14.07 -5.96
C LEU A 5 -2.44 12.76 -5.89
N LYS A 6 -2.08 12.31 -4.68
CA LYS A 6 -1.35 11.05 -4.44
C LYS A 6 -2.17 10.08 -3.61
N ILE A 7 -2.35 8.88 -4.13
CA ILE A 7 -3.17 7.84 -3.49
C ILE A 7 -2.35 6.57 -3.28
N GLY A 8 -2.40 6.04 -2.05
CA GLY A 8 -1.92 4.73 -1.67
C GLY A 8 -3.00 3.66 -1.78
N LEU A 9 -2.69 2.51 -2.36
CA LEU A 9 -3.55 1.34 -2.43
C LEU A 9 -2.80 0.12 -1.85
N ASP A 10 -3.40 -0.54 -0.87
CA ASP A 10 -2.95 -1.87 -0.45
C ASP A 10 -3.36 -2.96 -1.46
N ILE A 11 -2.70 -4.12 -1.41
CA ILE A 11 -3.04 -5.29 -2.22
C ILE A 11 -4.03 -6.21 -1.50
N HIS A 12 -3.68 -6.67 -0.30
CA HIS A 12 -4.35 -7.78 0.37
C HIS A 12 -5.55 -7.29 1.17
N GLY A 13 -6.77 -7.61 0.72
CA GLY A 13 -8.02 -7.14 1.31
C GLY A 13 -8.62 -5.96 0.57
N VAL A 14 -7.85 -5.40 -0.39
CA VAL A 14 -8.21 -4.23 -1.18
C VAL A 14 -8.22 -4.56 -2.67
N ILE A 15 -7.05 -4.62 -3.35
CA ILE A 15 -6.97 -4.91 -4.78
C ILE A 15 -7.36 -6.36 -5.07
N ASP A 16 -6.90 -7.32 -4.26
CA ASP A 16 -7.21 -8.75 -4.44
C ASP A 16 -8.71 -9.05 -4.28
N THR A 17 -9.39 -8.25 -3.45
CA THR A 17 -10.78 -8.44 -3.06
C THR A 17 -11.73 -7.69 -3.97
N PHE A 18 -11.37 -6.47 -4.38
CA PHE A 18 -12.19 -5.60 -5.23
C PHE A 18 -11.47 -5.12 -6.50
N PRO A 19 -10.91 -6.05 -7.33
CA PRO A 19 -10.01 -5.69 -8.41
C PRO A 19 -10.65 -4.75 -9.43
N GLU A 20 -11.89 -5.00 -9.84
CA GLU A 20 -12.56 -4.15 -10.83
C GLU A 20 -12.87 -2.73 -10.32
N LYS A 21 -13.14 -2.56 -9.01
CA LYS A 21 -13.38 -1.22 -8.44
C LYS A 21 -12.08 -0.40 -8.45
N PHE A 22 -11.01 -0.98 -7.93
CA PHE A 22 -9.74 -0.28 -7.81
C PHE A 22 -9.04 -0.10 -9.15
N LYS A 23 -9.21 -1.03 -10.10
CA LYS A 23 -8.83 -0.85 -11.50
C LYS A 23 -9.46 0.39 -12.12
N GLN A 24 -10.77 0.56 -11.99
CA GLN A 24 -11.48 1.71 -12.54
C GLN A 24 -11.03 3.02 -11.87
N LEU A 25 -10.93 3.02 -10.54
CA LEU A 25 -10.47 4.17 -9.77
C LEU A 25 -9.05 4.58 -10.15
N ALA A 26 -8.10 3.65 -10.09
CA ALA A 26 -6.70 3.92 -10.39
C ALA A 26 -6.49 4.34 -11.85
N TYR A 27 -7.22 3.73 -12.80
CA TYR A 27 -7.20 4.17 -14.20
C TYR A 27 -7.63 5.64 -14.33
N ALA A 28 -8.73 6.04 -13.70
CA ALA A 28 -9.24 7.40 -13.77
C ALA A 28 -8.25 8.41 -13.16
N LEU A 29 -7.69 8.08 -11.99
CA LEU A 29 -6.69 8.90 -11.30
C LEU A 29 -5.42 9.10 -12.13
N VAL A 30 -4.78 8.01 -12.56
CA VAL A 30 -3.56 8.08 -13.37
C VAL A 30 -3.80 8.83 -14.68
N LYS A 31 -4.97 8.66 -15.31
CA LYS A 31 -5.34 9.37 -16.53
C LYS A 31 -5.39 10.89 -16.34
N ASP A 32 -5.88 11.36 -15.20
CA ASP A 32 -5.94 12.79 -14.87
C ASP A 32 -4.65 13.34 -14.23
N GLY A 33 -3.59 12.51 -14.17
CA GLY A 33 -2.25 12.91 -13.75
C GLY A 33 -1.94 12.68 -12.27
N ALA A 34 -2.84 12.05 -11.51
CA ALA A 34 -2.60 11.65 -10.12
C ALA A 34 -1.50 10.58 -10.03
N GLU A 35 -0.80 10.56 -8.89
CA GLU A 35 0.12 9.48 -8.54
C GLU A 35 -0.66 8.37 -7.81
N VAL A 36 -0.50 7.13 -8.25
CA VAL A 36 -1.07 5.96 -7.59
C VAL A 36 0.06 5.06 -7.14
N HIS A 37 0.15 4.86 -5.83
CA HIS A 37 1.19 4.10 -5.16
C HIS A 37 0.59 2.78 -4.70
N ILE A 38 1.17 1.66 -5.13
CA ILE A 38 0.95 0.39 -4.45
C ILE A 38 1.77 0.42 -3.16
N ILE A 39 1.12 0.24 -2.00
CA ILE A 39 1.76 0.28 -0.67
C ILE A 39 1.39 -1.00 0.07
N THR A 40 2.30 -1.98 0.04
CA THR A 40 2.01 -3.36 0.47
C THR A 40 3.10 -3.93 1.38
N GLY A 41 2.78 -4.97 2.12
CA GLY A 41 3.76 -5.77 2.87
C GLY A 41 4.70 -6.57 1.96
N ALA A 42 4.25 -6.98 0.78
CA ALA A 42 4.98 -7.93 -0.06
C ALA A 42 6.18 -7.31 -0.81
N LYS A 43 7.26 -8.09 -0.99
CA LYS A 43 8.33 -7.73 -1.93
C LYS A 43 7.79 -7.73 -3.36
N ARG A 44 8.38 -6.91 -4.22
CA ARG A 44 8.03 -6.89 -5.64
C ARG A 44 8.67 -8.07 -6.37
N ASP A 45 7.95 -9.17 -6.47
CA ASP A 45 8.37 -10.37 -7.20
C ASP A 45 7.44 -10.73 -8.36
N SER A 46 7.72 -11.84 -9.05
CA SER A 46 6.90 -12.30 -10.18
C SER A 46 5.46 -12.62 -9.80
N THR A 47 5.21 -13.09 -8.57
CA THR A 47 3.85 -13.43 -8.12
C THR A 47 3.01 -12.17 -7.92
N ILE A 48 3.58 -11.15 -7.29
CA ILE A 48 2.93 -9.84 -7.16
C ILE A 48 2.72 -9.18 -8.52
N GLU A 49 3.72 -9.23 -9.42
CA GLU A 49 3.58 -8.70 -10.78
C GLU A 49 2.43 -9.37 -11.54
N GLU A 50 2.31 -10.70 -11.45
CA GLU A 50 1.20 -11.44 -12.06
C GLU A 50 -0.16 -11.07 -11.45
N GLU A 51 -0.22 -10.86 -10.14
CA GLU A 51 -1.45 -10.44 -9.46
C GLU A 51 -1.91 -9.04 -9.90
N LEU A 52 -0.99 -8.06 -9.92
CA LEU A 52 -1.27 -6.70 -10.39
C LEU A 52 -1.65 -6.69 -11.88
N ALA A 53 -0.97 -7.49 -12.70
CA ALA A 53 -1.30 -7.65 -14.11
C ALA A 53 -2.69 -8.26 -14.32
N ARG A 54 -3.05 -9.29 -13.54
CA ARG A 54 -4.37 -9.93 -13.58
C ARG A 54 -5.48 -8.99 -13.12
N ALA A 55 -5.22 -8.18 -12.09
CA ALA A 55 -6.13 -7.12 -11.66
C ALA A 55 -6.25 -5.99 -12.69
N GLY A 56 -5.26 -5.83 -13.58
CA GLY A 56 -5.21 -4.76 -14.59
C GLY A 56 -5.06 -3.37 -13.97
N ILE A 57 -4.49 -3.29 -12.77
CA ILE A 57 -4.35 -2.06 -12.00
C ILE A 57 -3.27 -1.16 -12.63
N ARG A 58 -3.55 0.15 -12.72
CA ARG A 58 -2.56 1.14 -13.15
C ARG A 58 -1.99 1.86 -11.94
N PHE A 59 -0.68 1.95 -11.86
CA PHE A 59 0.01 2.63 -10.78
C PHE A 59 1.29 3.28 -11.29
N THR A 60 1.78 4.28 -10.57
CA THR A 60 3.00 5.02 -10.89
C THR A 60 4.17 4.63 -10.00
N HIS A 61 3.89 4.17 -8.77
CA HIS A 61 4.90 3.83 -7.76
C HIS A 61 4.55 2.54 -7.03
N TYR A 62 5.57 1.85 -6.52
CA TYR A 62 5.42 0.65 -5.69
C TYR A 62 6.29 0.79 -4.44
N PHE A 63 5.73 0.45 -3.30
CA PHE A 63 6.38 0.42 -2.00
C PHE A 63 6.12 -0.93 -1.32
N SER A 64 7.21 -1.53 -0.82
CA SER A 64 7.20 -2.75 -0.01
C SER A 64 7.67 -2.45 1.40
N ILE A 65 6.89 -2.85 2.42
CA ILE A 65 7.33 -2.80 3.82
C ILE A 65 8.61 -3.62 3.99
N VAL A 66 8.66 -4.84 3.42
CA VAL A 66 9.82 -5.71 3.56
C VAL A 66 11.08 -5.07 3.00
N GLU A 67 11.04 -4.52 1.77
CA GLU A 67 12.22 -3.87 1.18
C GLU A 67 12.61 -2.60 1.94
N TYR A 68 11.63 -1.85 2.46
CA TYR A 68 11.86 -0.66 3.28
C TYR A 68 12.56 -1.01 4.59
N LEU A 69 12.09 -2.01 5.30
CA LEU A 69 12.66 -2.45 6.58
C LEU A 69 14.08 -3.02 6.38
N GLU A 70 14.30 -3.86 5.36
CA GLU A 70 15.64 -4.36 5.02
C GLU A 70 16.62 -3.22 4.70
N ALA A 71 16.18 -2.21 3.94
CA ALA A 71 17.00 -1.05 3.61
C ALA A 71 17.36 -0.20 4.84
N ASN A 72 16.56 -0.25 5.91
CA ASN A 72 16.81 0.44 7.17
C ASN A 72 17.56 -0.43 8.20
N GLY A 73 18.02 -1.62 7.80
CA GLY A 73 18.82 -2.52 8.64
C GLY A 73 18.01 -3.43 9.56
N GLU A 74 16.69 -3.49 9.38
CA GLU A 74 15.83 -4.40 10.13
C GLU A 74 15.95 -5.84 9.58
N THR A 75 15.87 -6.82 10.49
CA THR A 75 15.95 -8.24 10.12
C THR A 75 14.56 -8.79 9.82
N ILE A 76 14.38 -9.35 8.62
CA ILE A 76 13.16 -10.04 8.22
C ILE A 76 13.33 -11.55 8.44
N THR A 77 12.50 -12.12 9.29
CA THR A 77 12.40 -13.57 9.49
C THR A 77 11.27 -14.11 8.62
N TRP A 78 11.51 -15.23 7.95
CA TRP A 78 10.53 -15.85 7.06
C TRP A 78 10.00 -17.15 7.68
N HIS A 79 8.69 -17.26 7.84
CA HIS A 79 8.02 -18.47 8.30
C HIS A 79 6.82 -18.77 7.40
N ASP A 80 6.75 -19.97 6.84
CA ASP A 80 5.72 -20.38 5.87
C ASP A 80 5.53 -19.38 4.71
N SER A 81 6.63 -18.80 4.22
CA SER A 81 6.67 -17.76 3.17
C SER A 81 6.07 -16.40 3.58
N LEU A 82 5.72 -16.22 4.85
CA LEU A 82 5.29 -14.92 5.39
C LEU A 82 6.47 -14.20 6.05
N PRO A 83 6.63 -12.89 5.80
CA PRO A 83 7.65 -12.07 6.44
C PRO A 83 7.22 -11.65 7.85
N TYR A 84 8.16 -11.64 8.78
CA TYR A 84 8.01 -11.16 10.15
C TYR A 84 9.18 -10.23 10.48
N ALA A 85 8.87 -9.13 11.14
CA ALA A 85 9.83 -8.14 11.62
C ALA A 85 9.41 -7.66 13.02
N ASP A 86 10.13 -6.67 13.55
CA ASP A 86 9.64 -5.90 14.70
C ASP A 86 8.25 -5.32 14.39
N GLU A 87 7.31 -5.53 15.31
CA GLU A 87 5.89 -5.23 15.11
C GLU A 87 5.64 -3.72 14.98
N ASP A 88 6.29 -2.91 15.81
CA ASP A 88 6.14 -1.46 15.77
C ASP A 88 6.68 -0.91 14.45
N LYS A 89 7.86 -1.39 14.01
CA LYS A 89 8.45 -1.04 12.72
C LYS A 89 7.58 -1.46 11.53
N TRP A 90 7.01 -2.66 11.60
CA TRP A 90 6.13 -3.17 10.55
C TRP A 90 4.86 -2.31 10.43
N ASN A 91 4.22 -2.02 11.56
CA ASN A 91 2.95 -1.31 11.61
C ASN A 91 3.08 0.18 11.24
N SER A 92 4.24 0.82 11.51
CA SER A 92 4.49 2.21 11.13
C SER A 92 4.98 2.39 9.69
N ALA A 93 5.50 1.35 9.03
CA ALA A 93 6.17 1.49 7.74
C ALA A 93 5.31 2.16 6.65
N LYS A 94 4.00 1.87 6.62
CA LYS A 94 3.09 2.52 5.65
C LYS A 94 2.87 3.99 5.96
N SER A 95 2.62 4.36 7.21
CA SER A 95 2.39 5.76 7.59
C SER A 95 3.67 6.59 7.41
N GLU A 96 4.83 6.05 7.76
CA GLU A 96 6.14 6.68 7.53
C GLU A 96 6.39 6.94 6.03
N TYR A 97 6.08 5.97 5.15
CA TYR A 97 6.17 6.18 3.71
C TYR A 97 5.20 7.26 3.24
N CYS A 98 3.93 7.17 3.68
CA CYS A 98 2.88 8.12 3.32
C CYS A 98 3.24 9.56 3.70
N GLU A 99 3.73 9.79 4.91
CA GLU A 99 4.21 11.09 5.38
C GLU A 99 5.38 11.59 4.52
N LYS A 100 6.38 10.73 4.31
CA LYS A 100 7.60 11.07 3.57
C LYS A 100 7.34 11.51 2.13
N VAL A 101 6.40 10.85 1.44
CA VAL A 101 6.10 11.14 0.02
C VAL A 101 4.90 12.06 -0.17
N GLY A 102 4.18 12.39 0.90
CA GLY A 102 2.98 13.22 0.90
C GLY A 102 1.78 12.53 0.23
N ILE A 103 1.44 11.31 0.66
CA ILE A 103 0.20 10.64 0.23
C ILE A 103 -1.00 11.39 0.80
N ASP A 104 -1.99 11.71 -0.02
CA ASP A 104 -3.21 12.39 0.41
C ASP A 104 -4.23 11.38 0.99
N PHE A 105 -4.42 10.24 0.31
CA PHE A 105 -5.33 9.18 0.73
C PHE A 105 -4.66 7.82 0.74
N MET A 106 -4.70 7.10 1.85
CA MET A 106 -4.28 5.70 1.94
C MET A 106 -5.53 4.81 2.02
N ILE A 107 -5.66 3.85 1.11
CA ILE A 107 -6.77 2.89 1.09
C ILE A 107 -6.26 1.50 1.47
N ASP A 108 -6.76 0.99 2.58
CA ASP A 108 -6.26 -0.22 3.24
C ASP A 108 -7.39 -0.86 4.07
N ASP A 109 -7.36 -2.18 4.29
CA ASP A 109 -8.38 -2.93 5.05
C ASP A 109 -7.96 -3.19 6.51
N SER A 110 -6.71 -2.94 6.88
CA SER A 110 -6.21 -3.28 8.20
C SER A 110 -6.63 -2.24 9.25
N PRO A 111 -7.32 -2.64 10.34
CA PRO A 111 -7.56 -1.73 11.46
C PRO A 111 -6.28 -1.45 12.26
N ILE A 112 -5.26 -2.31 12.17
CA ILE A 112 -4.00 -2.11 12.91
C ILE A 112 -3.23 -0.92 12.36
N TYR A 113 -3.17 -0.78 11.02
CA TYR A 113 -2.46 0.34 10.43
C TYR A 113 -3.16 1.67 10.69
N LEU A 114 -4.49 1.71 10.84
CA LEU A 114 -5.23 2.94 11.14
C LEU A 114 -4.63 3.72 12.34
N GLU A 115 -4.22 2.99 13.38
CA GLU A 115 -3.67 3.58 14.61
C GLU A 115 -2.35 4.35 14.36
N THR A 116 -1.65 4.10 13.25
CA THR A 116 -0.38 4.76 12.91
C THR A 116 -0.55 6.01 12.03
N PHE A 117 -1.77 6.35 11.62
CA PHE A 117 -2.09 7.50 10.76
C PHE A 117 -2.63 8.72 11.52
N HIS A 118 -2.77 8.66 12.85
CA HIS A 118 -3.36 9.75 13.64
C HIS A 118 -2.53 11.04 13.70
N GLU A 119 -1.22 10.95 13.49
CA GLU A 119 -0.29 12.07 13.66
C GLU A 119 0.28 12.60 12.32
N ILE A 120 -0.27 12.17 11.18
CA ILE A 120 0.17 12.59 9.84
C ILE A 120 -0.98 13.14 9.01
N ASP A 121 -0.66 13.92 7.97
CA ASP A 121 -1.67 14.58 7.12
C ASP A 121 -2.44 13.62 6.19
N THR A 122 -1.93 12.40 5.98
CA THR A 122 -2.57 11.40 5.11
C THR A 122 -3.92 10.96 5.68
N THR A 123 -4.98 11.05 4.87
CA THR A 123 -6.29 10.51 5.24
C THR A 123 -6.33 9.00 5.03
N TYR A 124 -6.51 8.24 6.10
CA TYR A 124 -6.69 6.79 6.04
C TYR A 124 -8.16 6.42 5.74
N LEU A 125 -8.37 5.61 4.70
CA LEU A 125 -9.67 5.14 4.24
C LEU A 125 -9.78 3.63 4.44
N HIS A 126 -10.37 3.24 5.56
CA HIS A 126 -10.55 1.83 5.92
C HIS A 126 -11.59 1.15 5.01
N VAL A 127 -11.14 0.16 4.24
CA VAL A 127 -11.98 -0.69 3.39
C VAL A 127 -12.63 -1.79 4.24
N ILE A 128 -13.96 -1.78 4.32
CA ILE A 128 -14.70 -2.85 4.99
C ILE A 128 -14.85 -4.05 4.05
N ASN A 129 -13.96 -5.03 4.20
CA ASN A 129 -14.04 -6.31 3.53
C ASN A 129 -14.73 -7.35 4.43
N ARG A 130 -16.02 -7.66 4.19
CA ARG A 130 -16.75 -8.65 5.03
C ARG A 130 -16.22 -10.09 4.92
N GLY A 131 -15.32 -10.37 3.98
CA GLY A 131 -14.71 -11.68 3.75
C GLY A 131 -13.36 -11.88 4.43
N ARG A 132 -12.84 -10.87 5.13
CA ARG A 132 -11.63 -10.91 5.96
C ARG A 132 -11.90 -10.28 7.32
#